data_AF-A0A0F9WCH8-F1
#
_entry.id   AF-A0A0F9WCH8-F1
#
_cell.length_a   1.000
_cell.length_b   1.000
_cell.length_c   1.000
_cell.angle_alpha   90.00
_cell.angle_beta   90.00
_cell.angle_gamma   90.00
#
_symmetry.space_group_name_H-M   'P 1'
#
loop_
_entity.id
_entity.type
_entity.pdbx_description
1 polymer ?
#
loop_
_entity_poly.entity_id
_entity_poly.type
_entity_poly.pdbx_seq_one_letter_code
_entity_poly.pdbx_strand_id
1 'polypeptide(L)'
;MAYLLERDNSPRCTLEGSKKEQFTQKHFTDLIHDSHSRNNDYYIGRVQTSLTDKNEFYCYDARQLCKYLFEMVISTEGRKIRIKNFKDPISQENIDEIHFFRLKYDSDEPLRAEYVGNHKNFLESNSLRSKIFYSEDALDALSVNFQFNSVKKTNLIEKKKLYSFLILLFLGIIVFSSVVLLIEKKKSSRKFNDQIKFKSK
;
A
#
# COMPACT_ATOMS: atom_id res chain seq x y z
N MET A 1 19.36 -15.89 31.53
CA MET A 1 18.62 -16.79 30.61
C MET A 1 18.77 -16.25 29.20
N ALA A 2 19.16 -17.08 28.24
CA ALA A 2 19.37 -16.66 26.84
C ALA A 2 18.54 -17.56 25.92
N TYR A 3 17.84 -16.96 24.97
CA TYR A 3 16.96 -17.66 24.03
C TYR A 3 17.63 -17.76 22.66
N LEU A 4 17.62 -18.93 22.06
CA LEU A 4 18.16 -19.21 20.74
C LEU A 4 17.12 -18.89 19.65
N LEU A 5 17.47 -17.98 18.76
CA LEU A 5 16.68 -17.60 17.60
C LEU A 5 17.28 -18.29 16.37
N GLU A 6 16.75 -19.46 16.02
CA GLU A 6 17.26 -20.26 14.91
C GLU A 6 16.32 -20.21 13.70
N ARG A 7 16.92 -19.96 12.52
CA ARG A 7 16.29 -20.16 11.22
C ARG A 7 17.28 -20.96 10.37
N ASP A 8 16.79 -21.94 9.63
CA ASP A 8 17.61 -22.75 8.73
C ASP A 8 18.38 -21.86 7.75
N ASN A 9 19.69 -22.13 7.60
CA ASN A 9 20.63 -21.36 6.78
C ASN A 9 20.86 -19.89 7.21
N SER A 10 20.59 -19.54 8.47
CA SER A 10 20.90 -18.21 9.03
C SER A 10 21.87 -18.29 10.22
N PRO A 11 22.66 -17.24 10.50
CA PRO A 11 23.50 -17.19 11.68
C PRO A 11 22.64 -17.27 12.95
N ARG A 12 23.04 -18.18 13.86
CA ARG A 12 22.46 -18.33 15.19
C ARG A 12 22.56 -17.01 15.94
N CYS A 13 21.44 -16.55 16.48
CA CYS A 13 21.38 -15.34 17.29
C CYS A 13 20.79 -15.67 18.65
N THR A 14 21.35 -15.09 19.70
CA THR A 14 20.87 -15.26 21.07
C THR A 14 20.18 -13.99 21.54
N LEU A 15 18.96 -14.11 22.05
CA LEU A 15 18.29 -13.07 22.81
C LEU A 15 18.63 -13.23 24.29
N GLU A 16 19.35 -12.26 24.86
CA GLU A 16 19.54 -12.20 26.30
C GLU A 16 18.24 -11.79 27.00
N GLY A 17 17.72 -12.66 27.85
CA GLY A 17 16.48 -12.42 28.57
C GLY A 17 16.53 -11.24 29.54
N SER A 18 17.73 -10.94 30.08
CA SER A 18 18.00 -9.78 30.93
C SER A 18 18.07 -8.46 30.15
N LYS A 19 18.10 -8.49 28.82
CA LYS A 19 18.05 -7.27 28.02
C LYS A 19 16.68 -6.63 28.13
N LYS A 20 16.64 -5.30 28.24
CA LYS A 20 15.39 -4.54 28.21
C LYS A 20 14.91 -4.39 26.77
N GLU A 21 13.63 -4.65 26.56
CA GLU A 21 12.93 -4.38 25.32
C GLU A 21 12.65 -2.88 25.21
N GLN A 22 12.79 -2.33 24.01
CA GLN A 22 12.97 -0.88 23.81
C GLN A 22 11.66 -0.10 23.83
N PHE A 23 10.55 -0.71 23.41
CA PHE A 23 9.24 -0.06 23.45
C PHE A 23 8.63 -0.10 24.85
N THR A 24 8.76 -1.23 25.53
CA THR A 24 8.09 -1.52 26.81
C THR A 24 8.96 -1.25 28.02
N GLN A 25 10.29 -1.16 27.84
CA GLN A 25 11.29 -0.99 28.89
C GLN A 25 11.32 -2.12 29.95
N LYS A 26 10.59 -3.22 29.71
CA LYS A 26 10.59 -4.45 30.51
C LYS A 26 11.70 -5.39 30.04
N HIS A 27 12.13 -6.31 30.91
CA HIS A 27 13.04 -7.37 30.47
C HIS A 27 12.30 -8.35 29.57
N PHE A 28 13.00 -8.92 28.58
CA PHE A 28 12.42 -9.94 27.71
C PHE A 28 11.91 -11.15 28.51
N THR A 29 12.59 -11.55 29.59
CA THR A 29 12.10 -12.60 30.49
C THR A 29 10.71 -12.30 31.05
N ASP A 30 10.48 -11.06 31.47
CA ASP A 30 9.22 -10.66 32.09
C ASP A 30 8.11 -10.62 31.05
N LEU A 31 8.40 -10.13 29.84
CA LEU A 31 7.45 -10.11 28.72
C LEU A 31 7.04 -11.52 28.28
N ILE A 32 8.02 -12.43 28.20
CA ILE A 32 7.78 -13.84 27.84
C ILE A 32 6.92 -14.49 28.91
N HIS A 33 7.29 -14.34 30.19
CA HIS A 33 6.52 -14.87 31.32
C HIS A 33 5.10 -14.28 31.38
N ASP A 34 4.93 -12.97 31.17
CA ASP A 34 3.62 -12.31 31.09
C ASP A 34 2.76 -12.86 29.92
N SER A 35 3.36 -13.30 28.82
CA SER A 35 2.64 -13.94 27.71
C SER A 35 2.26 -15.38 28.04
N HIS A 36 3.22 -16.16 28.53
CA HIS A 36 3.05 -17.58 28.83
C HIS A 36 2.10 -17.82 30.00
N SER A 37 2.10 -16.96 31.03
CA SER A 37 1.13 -16.99 32.14
C SER A 37 -0.32 -16.77 31.70
N ARG A 38 -0.54 -16.23 30.49
CA ARG A 38 -1.85 -16.09 29.84
C ARG A 38 -2.10 -17.16 28.78
N ASN A 39 -1.31 -18.23 28.74
CA ASN A 39 -1.36 -19.31 27.75
C ASN A 39 -1.21 -18.82 26.30
N ASN A 40 -0.40 -17.77 26.08
CA ASN A 40 -0.12 -17.24 24.75
C ASN A 40 1.36 -17.41 24.38
N ASP A 41 1.61 -17.96 23.18
CA ASP A 41 2.94 -17.95 22.56
C ASP A 41 3.49 -16.52 22.50
N TYR A 42 4.78 -16.31 22.80
CA TYR A 42 5.40 -15.00 22.69
C TYR A 42 6.11 -14.81 21.34
N TYR A 43 6.03 -13.62 20.74
CA TYR A 43 6.59 -13.36 19.41
C TYR A 43 7.68 -12.29 19.45
N ILE A 44 8.81 -12.57 18.82
CA ILE A 44 9.98 -11.70 18.73
C ILE A 44 10.17 -11.24 17.29
N GLY A 45 10.41 -9.94 17.10
CA GLY A 45 10.84 -9.37 15.83
C GLY A 45 12.36 -9.17 15.83
N ARG A 46 13.06 -9.84 14.92
CA ARG A 46 14.49 -9.65 14.65
C ARG A 46 14.62 -8.73 13.44
N VAL A 47 15.30 -7.60 13.63
CA VAL A 47 15.50 -6.55 12.62
C VAL A 47 16.96 -6.55 12.21
N GLN A 48 17.18 -6.54 10.90
CA GLN A 48 18.47 -6.31 10.27
C GLN A 48 18.44 -4.94 9.59
N THR A 49 19.44 -4.10 9.86
CA THR A 49 19.59 -2.78 9.26
C THR A 49 20.75 -2.76 8.26
N SER A 50 20.81 -1.71 7.45
CA SER A 50 21.87 -1.49 6.47
C SER A 50 23.27 -1.31 7.09
N LEU A 51 23.35 -0.92 8.37
CA LEU A 51 24.62 -0.72 9.08
C LEU A 51 25.06 -1.95 9.88
N THR A 52 24.14 -2.84 10.25
CA THR A 52 24.50 -4.08 10.92
C THR A 52 25.22 -5.01 9.96
N ASP A 53 26.33 -5.59 10.41
CA ASP A 53 26.92 -6.73 9.73
C ASP A 53 25.86 -7.84 9.58
N LYS A 54 26.04 -8.73 8.60
CA LYS A 54 25.10 -9.85 8.34
C LYS A 54 24.82 -10.73 9.56
N ASN A 55 25.61 -10.62 10.62
CA ASN A 55 25.50 -11.38 11.86
C ASN A 55 24.96 -10.58 13.05
N GLU A 56 24.74 -9.27 12.92
CA GLU A 56 24.20 -8.41 13.97
C GLU A 56 22.73 -8.10 13.74
N PHE A 57 21.94 -8.16 14.82
CA PHE A 57 20.50 -7.99 14.75
C PHE A 57 19.95 -7.34 16.00
N TYR A 58 18.92 -6.53 15.80
CA TYR A 58 18.15 -5.95 16.90
C TYR A 58 16.91 -6.79 17.15
N CYS A 59 16.65 -7.11 18.41
CA CYS A 59 15.47 -7.87 18.82
C CYS A 59 14.47 -6.94 19.50
N TYR A 60 13.21 -7.10 19.15
CA TYR A 60 12.07 -6.33 19.67
C TYR A 60 10.91 -7.26 20.01
N ASP A 61 10.00 -6.78 20.85
CA ASP A 61 8.66 -7.37 20.92
C ASP A 61 7.99 -7.24 19.53
N ALA A 62 7.55 -8.36 18.95
CA ALA A 62 7.03 -8.36 17.58
C ALA A 62 5.79 -7.48 17.44
N ARG A 63 4.93 -7.43 18.45
CA ARG A 63 3.69 -6.66 18.42
C ARG A 63 3.98 -5.17 18.43
N GLN A 64 4.82 -4.69 19.33
CA GLN A 64 5.18 -3.27 19.38
C GLN A 64 5.92 -2.84 18.11
N LEU A 65 6.84 -3.68 17.62
CA LEU A 65 7.53 -3.44 16.36
C LEU A 65 6.53 -3.31 15.19
N CYS A 66 5.55 -4.21 15.10
CA CYS A 66 4.54 -4.16 14.06
C CYS A 66 3.66 -2.90 14.13
N LYS A 67 3.27 -2.47 15.34
CA LYS A 67 2.52 -1.21 15.53
C LYS A 67 3.31 0.03 15.11
N TYR A 68 4.62 -0.02 15.26
CA TYR A 68 5.51 1.07 14.86
C TYR A 68 5.68 1.13 13.32
N LEU A 69 5.95 -0.02 12.70
CA LEU A 69 6.33 -0.09 11.29
C LEU A 69 5.15 -0.11 10.32
N PHE A 70 3.99 -0.64 10.72
CA PHE A 70 2.86 -0.85 9.83
C PHE A 70 1.63 -0.02 10.23
N GLU A 71 0.81 0.30 9.24
CA GLU A 71 -0.47 0.97 9.42
C GLU A 71 -1.56 0.31 8.58
N MET A 72 -2.81 0.42 9.04
CA MET A 72 -3.98 0.08 8.25
C MET A 72 -4.38 1.29 7.42
N VAL A 73 -4.38 1.14 6.10
CA VAL A 73 -4.88 2.14 5.16
C VAL A 73 -6.30 1.78 4.74
N ILE A 74 -7.23 2.71 4.94
CA ILE A 74 -8.63 2.60 4.50
C ILE A 74 -8.80 3.50 3.27
N SER A 75 -9.14 2.90 2.13
CA SER A 75 -9.40 3.61 0.87
C SER A 75 -10.73 3.16 0.25
N THR A 76 -11.07 3.75 -0.91
CA THR A 76 -12.22 3.34 -1.72
C THR A 76 -12.14 1.90 -2.24
N GLU A 77 -10.94 1.31 -2.24
CA GLU A 77 -10.69 -0.07 -2.68
C GLU A 77 -10.81 -1.07 -1.51
N GLY A 78 -10.94 -0.59 -0.27
CA GLY A 78 -11.05 -1.41 0.93
C GLY A 78 -9.98 -1.11 1.99
N ARG A 79 -9.78 -2.07 2.89
CA ARG A 79 -8.77 -1.99 3.96
C ARG A 79 -7.53 -2.77 3.53
N LYS A 80 -6.35 -2.15 3.62
CA LYS A 80 -5.07 -2.80 3.34
C LYS A 80 -4.02 -2.41 4.38
N ILE A 81 -3.09 -3.29 4.67
CA ILE A 81 -1.95 -2.96 5.52
C ILE A 81 -0.83 -2.41 4.65
N ARG A 82 -0.15 -1.38 5.14
CA ARG A 82 1.00 -0.77 4.48
C ARG A 82 2.11 -0.55 5.49
N ILE A 83 3.34 -0.51 4.99
CA ILE A 83 4.50 -0.02 5.73
C ILE A 83 4.36 1.51 5.90
N LYS A 84 4.33 1.96 7.16
CA LYS A 84 4.29 3.37 7.58
C LYS A 84 5.69 3.97 7.62
N ASN A 85 6.59 3.32 8.37
CA ASN A 85 7.99 3.67 8.50
C ASN A 85 8.82 2.39 8.40
N PHE A 86 9.84 2.34 7.56
CA PHE A 86 10.71 1.15 7.43
C PHE A 86 12.11 1.45 7.93
N LYS A 87 12.15 2.03 9.13
CA LYS A 87 13.37 2.41 9.82
C LYS A 87 13.40 1.79 11.21
N ASP A 88 14.60 1.47 11.66
CA ASP A 88 14.81 0.92 12.99
C ASP A 88 14.42 1.96 14.06
N PRO A 89 13.63 1.59 15.08
CA PRO A 89 13.13 2.55 16.07
C PRO A 89 14.23 3.28 16.85
N ILE A 90 15.38 2.63 17.06
CA ILE A 90 16.48 3.18 17.86
C ILE A 90 17.48 3.91 16.98
N SER A 91 18.08 3.19 16.03
CA SER A 91 19.15 3.73 15.19
C SER A 91 18.64 4.66 14.09
N GLN A 92 17.34 4.62 13.77
CA GLN A 92 16.71 5.35 12.66
C GLN A 92 17.28 5.01 11.28
N GLU A 93 18.06 3.93 11.20
CA GLU A 93 18.59 3.36 9.97
C GLU A 93 17.51 2.62 9.19
N ASN A 94 17.73 2.45 7.88
CA ASN A 94 16.80 1.69 7.06
C ASN A 94 16.84 0.21 7.47
N ILE A 95 15.66 -0.38 7.57
CA ILE A 95 15.51 -1.80 7.79
C ILE A 95 15.65 -2.50 6.44
N ASP A 96 16.50 -3.51 6.36
CA ASP A 96 16.63 -4.37 5.18
C ASP A 96 15.68 -5.55 5.28
N GLU A 97 15.66 -6.23 6.44
CA GLU A 97 14.82 -7.39 6.68
C GLU A 97 14.33 -7.48 8.13
N ILE A 98 13.17 -8.12 8.27
CA ILE A 98 12.55 -8.43 9.56
C ILE A 98 12.15 -9.89 9.55
N HIS A 99 12.51 -10.60 10.60
CA HIS A 99 12.15 -11.98 10.84
C HIS A 99 11.39 -12.12 12.15
N PHE A 100 10.27 -12.83 12.10
CA PHE A 100 9.43 -13.11 13.25
C PHE A 100 9.73 -14.51 13.76
N PHE A 101 9.90 -14.61 15.07
CA PHE A 101 10.14 -15.86 15.79
C PHE A 101 9.10 -16.04 16.88
N ARG A 102 8.76 -17.29 17.16
CA ARG A 102 7.76 -17.71 18.13
C ARG A 102 8.40 -18.52 19.25
N LEU A 103 8.13 -18.11 20.48
CA LEU A 103 8.44 -18.84 21.70
C LEU A 103 7.16 -19.47 22.22
N LYS A 104 7.03 -20.79 21.99
CA LYS A 104 5.83 -21.54 22.35
C LYS A 104 5.65 -21.58 23.87
N TYR A 105 4.42 -21.36 24.36
CA TYR A 105 4.15 -21.38 25.80
C TYR A 105 4.27 -22.79 26.42
N ASP A 106 3.86 -23.80 25.66
CA ASP A 106 3.79 -25.21 26.09
C ASP A 106 4.99 -26.01 25.57
N SER A 107 6.20 -25.45 25.70
CA SER A 107 7.44 -26.13 25.30
C SER A 107 8.26 -26.43 26.53
N ASP A 108 8.67 -27.69 26.69
CA ASP A 108 9.66 -28.11 27.68
C ASP A 108 11.02 -27.42 27.48
N GLU A 109 11.27 -26.93 26.26
CA GLU A 109 12.43 -26.11 25.88
C GLU A 109 11.98 -24.69 25.45
N PRO A 110 11.58 -23.80 26.38
CA PRO A 110 11.18 -22.44 26.06
C PRO A 110 12.36 -21.58 25.59
N LEU A 111 13.59 -22.12 25.59
CA LEU A 111 14.80 -21.42 25.17
C LEU A 111 14.94 -21.34 23.65
N ARG A 112 14.21 -22.13 22.85
CA ARG A 112 14.34 -22.14 21.39
C ARG A 112 13.14 -21.48 20.73
N ALA A 113 13.39 -20.43 19.96
CA ALA A 113 12.36 -19.74 19.19
C ALA A 113 12.28 -20.30 17.76
N GLU A 114 11.06 -20.56 17.31
CA GLU A 114 10.73 -21.08 15.99
C GLU A 114 10.52 -19.92 15.01
N TYR A 115 11.15 -19.95 13.83
CA TYR A 115 10.88 -18.97 12.78
C TYR A 115 9.46 -19.12 12.22
N VAL A 116 8.70 -18.03 12.14
CA VAL A 116 7.29 -18.05 11.68
C VAL A 116 7.00 -17.17 10.46
N GLY A 117 7.94 -16.35 10.01
CA GLY A 117 7.79 -15.54 8.80
C GLY A 117 8.60 -14.24 8.80
N ASN A 118 8.44 -13.43 7.76
CA ASN A 118 9.06 -12.11 7.62
C ASN A 118 8.04 -10.99 7.42
N HIS A 119 8.51 -9.75 7.24
CA HIS A 119 7.65 -8.59 6.99
C HIS A 119 6.75 -8.73 5.75
N LYS A 120 7.19 -9.43 4.70
CA LYS A 120 6.36 -9.69 3.50
C LYS A 120 5.20 -10.62 3.85
N ASN A 121 5.50 -11.71 4.56
CA ASN A 121 4.47 -12.62 5.06
C ASN A 121 3.48 -11.89 5.99
N PHE A 122 3.95 -10.93 6.79
CA PHE A 122 3.09 -10.14 7.66
C PHE A 122 2.10 -9.25 6.87
N LEU A 123 2.53 -8.66 5.75
CA LEU A 123 1.66 -7.87 4.89
C LEU A 123 0.59 -8.74 4.19
N GLU A 124 0.96 -9.96 3.81
CA GLU A 124 0.09 -10.86 3.02
C GLU A 124 -0.84 -11.72 3.90
N SER A 125 -0.35 -12.27 5.00
CA SER A 125 -1.03 -13.32 5.79
C SER A 125 -1.78 -12.79 6.99
N ASN A 126 -3.11 -12.93 7.00
CA ASN A 126 -3.91 -12.60 8.19
C ASN A 126 -3.59 -13.51 9.37
N SER A 127 -3.33 -14.80 9.12
CA SER A 127 -3.02 -15.77 10.18
C SER A 127 -1.78 -15.37 10.99
N LEU A 128 -0.72 -14.89 10.32
CA LEU A 128 0.49 -14.44 11.02
C LEU A 128 0.20 -13.20 11.89
N ARG A 129 -0.63 -12.27 11.38
CA ARG A 129 -1.01 -11.07 12.13
C ARG A 129 -1.83 -11.42 13.37
N SER A 130 -2.88 -12.22 13.20
CA SER A 130 -3.74 -12.63 14.33
C SER A 130 -2.93 -13.33 15.43
N LYS A 131 -1.93 -14.14 15.05
CA LYS A 131 -0.97 -14.76 15.97
C LYS A 131 -0.13 -13.74 16.74
N ILE A 132 0.49 -12.76 16.07
CA ILE A 132 1.34 -11.74 16.74
C ILE A 132 0.51 -10.85 17.68
N PHE A 133 -0.72 -10.51 17.31
CA PHE A 133 -1.58 -9.61 18.09
C PHE A 133 -2.45 -10.30 19.15
N TYR A 134 -2.52 -11.63 19.14
CA TYR A 134 -3.47 -12.44 19.94
C TYR A 134 -4.94 -12.00 19.73
N SER A 135 -5.28 -11.55 18.52
CA SER A 135 -6.63 -11.09 18.19
C SER A 135 -7.06 -11.58 16.81
N GLU A 136 -8.35 -11.92 16.66
CA GLU A 136 -8.90 -12.28 15.35
C GLU A 136 -8.86 -11.07 14.39
N ASP A 137 -9.21 -9.88 14.88
CA ASP A 137 -9.06 -8.59 14.19
C ASP A 137 -7.72 -7.91 14.53
N ALA A 138 -6.62 -8.46 13.99
CA ALA A 138 -5.29 -7.85 14.13
C ALA A 138 -5.19 -6.46 13.46
N LEU A 139 -6.13 -6.12 12.57
CA LEU A 139 -6.20 -4.84 11.88
C LEU A 139 -6.48 -3.66 12.82
N ASP A 140 -7.27 -3.89 13.87
CA ASP A 140 -7.66 -2.83 14.82
C ASP A 140 -6.52 -2.43 15.75
N ALA A 141 -5.48 -3.26 15.85
CA ALA A 141 -4.32 -2.98 16.66
C ALA A 141 -3.31 -2.03 15.98
N LEU A 142 -3.43 -1.81 14.66
CA LEU A 142 -2.56 -0.93 13.87
C LEU A 142 -3.16 0.48 13.78
N SER A 143 -2.30 1.50 13.66
CA SER A 143 -2.77 2.87 13.41
C SER A 143 -3.49 2.97 12.06
N VAL A 144 -4.56 3.77 11.99
CA VAL A 144 -5.40 3.89 10.78
C VAL A 144 -5.08 5.16 10.00
N ASN A 145 -4.95 5.02 8.68
CA ASN A 145 -4.73 6.11 7.73
C ASN A 145 -5.83 6.09 6.66
N PHE A 146 -6.53 7.21 6.48
CA PHE A 146 -7.62 7.32 5.51
C PHE A 146 -7.12 7.95 4.21
N GLN A 147 -7.12 7.16 3.13
CA GLN A 147 -6.78 7.62 1.78
C GLN A 147 -8.02 7.67 0.91
N PHE A 148 -8.87 8.65 1.19
CA PHE A 148 -9.95 9.01 0.27
C PHE A 148 -9.37 9.96 -0.77
N ASN A 149 -9.00 9.41 -1.94
CA ASN A 149 -8.70 10.28 -3.08
C ASN A 149 -9.94 11.14 -3.32
N SER A 150 -9.82 12.45 -3.13
CA SER A 150 -10.87 13.37 -3.56
C SER A 150 -11.08 13.11 -5.05
N VAL A 151 -12.33 12.85 -5.44
CA VAL A 151 -12.71 12.73 -6.85
C VAL A 151 -12.09 13.93 -7.54
N LYS A 152 -11.11 13.71 -8.42
CA LYS A 152 -10.44 14.79 -9.17
C LYS A 152 -11.58 15.64 -9.73
N LYS A 153 -11.72 16.88 -9.25
CA LYS A 153 -12.67 17.84 -9.81
C LYS A 153 -12.31 17.91 -11.28
N THR A 154 -13.10 17.26 -12.14
CA THR A 154 -12.87 17.27 -13.59
C THR A 154 -12.74 18.73 -13.98
N ASN A 155 -11.58 19.13 -14.49
CA ASN A 155 -11.29 20.53 -14.79
C ASN A 155 -12.40 21.06 -15.71
N LEU A 156 -13.28 21.91 -15.17
CA LEU A 156 -14.39 22.54 -15.93
C LEU A 156 -13.89 23.26 -17.19
N ILE A 157 -12.60 23.59 -17.21
CA ILE A 157 -11.87 24.20 -18.33
C ILE A 157 -11.87 23.30 -19.57
N GLU A 158 -11.77 21.97 -19.42
CA GLU A 158 -11.79 21.05 -20.58
C GLU A 158 -13.19 20.94 -21.19
N LYS A 159 -14.24 20.96 -20.36
CA LYS A 159 -15.63 20.93 -20.84
C LYS A 159 -15.98 22.17 -21.67
N LYS A 160 -15.47 23.36 -21.30
CA LYS A 160 -15.66 24.60 -22.07
C LYS A 160 -14.94 24.57 -23.42
N LYS A 161 -13.73 23.99 -23.47
CA LYS A 161 -12.99 23.81 -24.74
C LYS A 161 -13.70 22.83 -25.68
N LEU A 162 -14.24 21.74 -25.14
CA LEU A 162 -15.02 20.77 -25.93
C LEU A 162 -16.28 21.40 -26.53
N TYR A 163 -17.01 22.21 -25.75
CA TYR A 163 -18.19 22.94 -26.23
C TYR A 163 -17.86 23.95 -27.33
N SER A 164 -16.76 24.70 -27.16
CA SER A 164 -16.28 25.65 -28.17
C SER A 164 -15.95 24.94 -29.49
N PHE A 165 -15.29 23.78 -29.42
CA PHE A 165 -14.97 22.96 -30.59
C PHE A 165 -16.23 22.46 -31.31
N LEU A 166 -17.24 21.99 -30.57
CA LEU A 166 -18.52 21.55 -31.15
C LEU A 166 -19.27 22.68 -31.85
N ILE A 167 -19.29 23.89 -31.27
CA ILE A 167 -19.92 25.07 -31.88
C ILE A 167 -19.19 25.45 -33.18
N LEU A 168 -17.86 25.44 -33.18
CA LEU A 168 -17.06 25.75 -34.36
C LEU A 168 -17.31 24.74 -35.50
N LEU A 169 -17.43 23.45 -35.15
CA LEU A 169 -17.73 22.39 -36.10
C LEU A 169 -19.11 22.58 -36.75
N PHE A 170 -20.13 22.91 -35.95
CA PHE A 170 -21.47 23.21 -36.45
C PHE A 170 -21.50 24.43 -37.38
N LEU A 171 -20.80 25.51 -37.01
CA LEU A 171 -20.64 26.69 -37.87
C LEU A 171 -19.98 26.35 -39.20
N GLY A 172 -18.94 25.52 -39.19
CA GLY A 172 -18.28 25.04 -40.40
C GLY A 172 -19.23 24.28 -41.34
N ILE A 173 -20.08 23.40 -40.79
CA ILE A 173 -21.09 22.66 -41.57
C ILE A 173 -22.11 23.63 -42.19
N ILE A 174 -22.56 24.64 -41.45
CA ILE A 174 -23.52 25.64 -41.96
C ILE A 174 -22.90 26.47 -43.10
N VAL A 175 -21.67 26.95 -42.93
CA VAL A 175 -20.97 27.71 -43.97
C VAL A 175 -20.73 26.84 -45.20
N PHE A 176 -20.31 25.58 -45.02
CA PHE A 176 -20.10 24.67 -46.14
C PHE A 176 -21.40 24.38 -46.90
N SER A 177 -22.48 24.08 -46.19
CA SER A 177 -23.79 23.79 -46.79
C SER A 177 -24.36 24.98 -47.57
N SER A 178 -24.21 26.20 -47.05
CA SER A 178 -24.63 27.42 -47.76
C SER A 178 -23.81 27.69 -49.03
N VAL A 179 -22.50 27.43 -49.02
CA VAL A 179 -21.66 27.53 -50.23
C VAL A 179 -22.10 26.54 -51.31
N VAL A 180 -22.38 25.29 -50.93
CA VAL A 180 -22.89 24.26 -51.87
C VAL A 180 -24.20 24.70 -52.51
N LEU A 181 -25.15 25.20 -51.71
CA LEU A 181 -26.45 25.69 -52.21
C LEU A 181 -26.30 26.88 -53.17
N LEU A 182 -25.37 27.81 -52.92
CA LEU A 182 -25.09 28.92 -53.82
C LEU A 182 -24.50 28.45 -55.16
N ILE A 183 -23.62 27.45 -55.13
CA ILE A 183 -23.05 26.85 -56.34
C ILE A 183 -24.14 26.15 -57.16
N GLU A 184 -25.02 25.37 -56.52
CA GLU A 184 -26.12 24.69 -57.19
C GLU A 184 -27.12 25.68 -57.80
N LYS A 185 -27.50 26.73 -57.07
CA LYS A 185 -28.40 27.77 -57.56
C LYS A 185 -27.82 28.52 -58.77
N LYS A 186 -26.51 28.80 -58.76
CA LYS A 186 -25.81 29.42 -59.90
C LYS A 186 -25.74 28.48 -61.12
N LYS A 187 -25.57 27.17 -60.90
CA LYS A 187 -25.56 26.16 -61.96
C LYS A 187 -26.95 25.94 -62.57
N SER A 188 -28.00 25.99 -61.75
CA SER A 188 -29.40 25.92 -62.19
C SER A 188 -29.82 27.17 -62.99
N SER A 189 -29.42 28.37 -62.55
CA SER A 189 -29.71 29.62 -63.25
C SER A 189 -29.01 29.72 -64.61
N ARG A 190 -27.80 29.16 -64.76
CA ARG A 190 -27.11 29.08 -66.06
C ARG A 190 -27.84 28.16 -67.04
N LYS A 191 -28.27 26.96 -66.60
CA LYS A 191 -29.04 26.04 -67.43
C LYS A 191 -30.37 26.64 -67.94
N PHE A 192 -31.04 27.45 -67.12
CA PHE A 192 -32.29 28.10 -67.51
C PHE A 192 -32.07 29.19 -68.58
N ASN A 193 -31.01 29.99 -68.45
CA ASN A 193 -30.66 31.00 -69.47
C ASN A 193 -30.21 30.40 -70.81
N ASP A 194 -29.52 29.25 -70.78
CA ASP A 194 -29.11 28.55 -72.02
C ASP A 194 -30.32 27.95 -72.76
N GLN A 195 -31.37 27.51 -72.05
CA GLN A 195 -32.62 27.04 -72.68
C GLN A 195 -33.45 28.17 -73.31
N ILE A 196 -33.46 29.38 -72.73
CA ILE A 196 -34.17 30.54 -73.28
C ILE A 196 -33.51 31.00 -74.59
N LYS A 197 -32.17 30.99 -74.68
CA LYS A 197 -31.44 31.32 -75.90
C LYS A 197 -31.65 30.34 -77.07
N PHE A 198 -31.94 29.07 -76.78
CA PHE A 198 -32.22 28.06 -77.81
C PHE A 198 -33.64 28.16 -78.40
N LYS A 199 -34.60 28.80 -77.71
CA LYS A 199 -35.98 28.99 -78.21
C LYS A 199 -36.19 30.28 -79.01
N SER A 200 -35.20 31.16 -79.10
CA SER A 200 -35.30 32.46 -79.80
C SER A 200 -34.57 32.51 -81.15
N LYS A 201 -34.38 31.35 -81.80
CA LYS A 201 -33.79 31.25 -83.15
C LYS A 201 -34.75 30.54 -84.08
#